data_AF-A0A497RJN8-F1
#
_entry.id   AF-A0A497RJN8-F1
#
_cell.length_a   1.000
_cell.length_b   1.000
_cell.length_c   1.000
_cell.angle_alpha   90.00
_cell.angle_beta   90.00
_cell.angle_gamma   90.00
#
_symmetry.space_group_name_H-M   'P 1'
#
loop_
_entity.id
_entity.type
_entity.pdbx_description
1 polymer ?
#
loop_
_entity_poly.entity_id
_entity_poly.type
_entity_poly.pdbx_seq_one_letter_code
_entity_poly.pdbx_strand_id
1 'polypeptide(L)'
;MEEANLGDLALKLERYRYNLIASMSWVIFGSIFSIAVMVLSALILLKFDYAVLVIIPAGIISLILFHRVKKLVSPIDSWWKWVWIPLFIPFIIFYSVIPKFLNLSELQMGAYYSTAWYPSLGVAFVIIGLSIERKDDMLLTKTMLPAGIAVILTTIPLAMLCTHVGNYIDVTAMGLIATSMMLTIYISCGLYSFFKGYKVLFNGK
;
A
#
# COMPACT_ATOMS: atom_id res chain seq x y z
N MET A 1 17.02 -40.53 2.34
CA MET A 1 15.64 -40.25 2.80
C MET A 1 15.60 -39.15 3.85
N GLU A 2 16.60 -39.03 4.73
CA GLU A 2 16.67 -37.98 5.76
C GLU A 2 17.05 -36.58 5.21
N GLU A 3 17.90 -36.52 4.19
CA GLU A 3 18.30 -35.26 3.52
C GLU A 3 17.16 -34.56 2.78
N ALA A 4 16.20 -35.32 2.22
CA ALA A 4 15.02 -34.76 1.56
C ALA A 4 14.12 -33.99 2.55
N ASN A 5 14.04 -34.45 3.81
CA ASN A 5 13.30 -33.76 4.87
C ASN A 5 13.99 -32.46 5.34
N LEU A 6 15.32 -32.40 5.32
CA LEU A 6 16.07 -31.20 5.70
C LEU A 6 16.00 -30.11 4.62
N GLY A 7 16.05 -30.51 3.34
CA GLY A 7 15.87 -29.58 2.21
C GLY A 7 14.48 -28.94 2.19
N ASP A 8 13.43 -29.73 2.37
CA ASP A 8 12.05 -29.23 2.44
C ASP A 8 11.82 -28.32 3.65
N LEU A 9 12.41 -28.65 4.81
CA LEU A 9 12.35 -27.80 5.99
C LEU A 9 13.07 -26.46 5.77
N ALA A 10 14.25 -26.48 5.13
CA ALA A 10 15.00 -25.27 4.80
C ALA A 10 14.21 -24.35 3.84
N LEU A 11 13.57 -24.92 2.81
CA LEU A 11 12.70 -24.18 1.89
C LEU A 11 11.47 -23.60 2.61
N LYS A 12 10.83 -24.36 3.50
CA LYS A 12 9.69 -23.87 4.32
C LYS A 12 10.11 -22.70 5.21
N LEU A 13 11.29 -22.78 5.84
CA LEU A 13 11.84 -21.71 6.68
C LEU A 13 12.17 -20.44 5.87
N GLU A 14 12.74 -20.60 4.68
CA GLU A 14 13.07 -19.46 3.82
C GLU A 14 11.81 -18.76 3.31
N ARG A 15 10.79 -19.52 2.87
CA ARG A 15 9.48 -18.99 2.53
C ARG A 15 8.81 -18.30 3.71
N TYR A 16 8.90 -18.86 4.91
CA TYR A 16 8.39 -18.22 6.12
C TYR A 16 9.08 -16.88 6.39
N ARG A 17 10.43 -16.82 6.32
CA ARG A 17 11.20 -15.58 6.45
C ARG A 17 10.74 -14.53 5.45
N TYR A 18 10.56 -14.91 4.18
CA TYR A 18 10.10 -14.01 3.13
C TYR A 18 8.71 -13.41 3.42
N ASN A 19 7.77 -14.24 3.89
CA ASN A 19 6.41 -13.78 4.21
C ASN A 19 6.35 -12.96 5.50
N LEU A 20 7.18 -13.27 6.50
CA LEU A 20 7.28 -12.47 7.71
C LEU A 20 7.80 -11.06 7.37
N ILE A 21 8.81 -10.97 6.52
CA ILE A 21 9.33 -9.69 6.05
C ILE A 21 8.29 -8.92 5.21
N ALA A 22 7.60 -9.60 4.29
CA ALA A 22 6.52 -8.99 3.49
C ALA A 22 5.37 -8.48 4.39
N SER A 23 4.97 -9.27 5.37
CA SER A 23 3.96 -8.92 6.38
C SER A 23 4.35 -7.68 7.18
N MET A 24 5.59 -7.64 7.69
CA MET A 24 6.08 -6.47 8.44
C MET A 24 6.17 -5.23 7.55
N SER A 25 6.51 -5.40 6.27
CA SER A 25 6.59 -4.30 5.31
C SER A 25 5.24 -3.59 5.16
N TRP A 26 4.13 -4.34 5.03
CA TRP A 26 2.78 -3.76 5.03
C TRP A 26 2.55 -2.85 6.24
N VAL A 27 2.80 -3.35 7.45
CA VAL A 27 2.56 -2.60 8.69
C VAL A 27 3.46 -1.36 8.79
N ILE A 28 4.76 -1.50 8.48
CA ILE A 28 5.73 -0.41 8.57
C ILE A 28 5.40 0.70 7.56
N PHE A 29 5.22 0.36 6.28
CA PHE A 29 4.91 1.37 5.26
C PHE A 29 3.55 2.02 5.54
N GLY A 30 2.52 1.24 5.88
CA GLY A 30 1.21 1.77 6.24
C GLY A 30 1.28 2.77 7.40
N SER A 31 2.04 2.44 8.45
CA SER A 31 2.21 3.31 9.61
C SER A 31 2.93 4.61 9.26
N ILE A 32 4.05 4.56 8.53
CA ILE A 32 4.84 5.75 8.19
C ILE A 32 4.04 6.71 7.33
N PHE A 33 3.41 6.21 6.27
CA PHE A 33 2.60 7.05 5.38
C PHE A 33 1.35 7.58 6.08
N SER A 34 0.68 6.77 6.90
CA SER A 34 -0.49 7.24 7.66
C SER A 34 -0.13 8.36 8.63
N ILE A 35 0.96 8.23 9.38
CA ILE A 35 1.44 9.28 10.28
C ILE A 35 1.77 10.55 9.48
N ALA A 36 2.46 10.42 8.35
CA ALA A 36 2.82 11.56 7.52
C ALA A 36 1.58 12.31 7.01
N VAL A 37 0.55 11.58 6.55
CA VAL A 37 -0.72 12.17 6.10
C VAL A 37 -1.49 12.78 7.27
N MET A 38 -1.50 12.16 8.44
CA MET A 38 -2.14 12.73 9.63
C MET A 38 -1.48 14.06 10.05
N VAL A 39 -0.14 14.11 10.06
CA VAL A 39 0.61 15.34 10.38
C VAL A 39 0.37 16.41 9.31
N LEU A 40 0.42 16.03 8.02
CA LEU A 40 0.09 16.93 6.91
C LEU A 40 -1.30 17.55 7.09
N SER A 41 -2.32 16.72 7.31
CA SER A 41 -3.70 17.16 7.54
C SER A 41 -3.82 18.11 8.74
N ALA A 42 -3.13 17.80 9.85
CA ALA A 42 -3.11 18.68 11.01
C ALA A 42 -2.47 20.05 10.71
N LEU A 43 -1.36 20.06 9.97
CA LEU A 43 -0.67 21.31 9.59
C LEU A 43 -1.47 22.14 8.59
N ILE A 44 -2.18 21.51 7.65
CA ILE A 44 -3.10 22.19 6.74
C ILE A 44 -4.22 22.88 7.52
N LEU A 45 -4.80 22.21 8.52
CA LEU A 45 -5.83 22.81 9.39
C LEU A 45 -5.30 23.99 10.21
N LEU A 46 -4.02 23.96 10.58
CA LEU A 46 -3.33 25.07 11.24
C LEU A 46 -2.88 26.18 10.26
N LYS A 47 -3.20 26.06 8.97
CA LYS A 47 -2.83 27.01 7.91
C LYS A 47 -1.31 27.19 7.76
N PHE A 48 -0.55 26.10 7.88
CA PHE A 48 0.90 26.13 7.68
C PHE A 48 1.26 25.97 6.19
N ASP A 49 1.82 27.00 5.57
CA ASP A 49 2.06 27.06 4.12
C ASP A 49 2.99 25.95 3.59
N TYR A 50 3.89 25.44 4.43
CA TYR A 50 4.86 24.41 4.05
C TYR A 50 4.48 23.00 4.53
N ALA A 51 3.21 22.76 4.86
CA ALA A 51 2.73 21.48 5.39
C ALA A 51 3.10 20.28 4.50
N VAL A 52 3.12 20.47 3.17
CA VAL A 52 3.45 19.43 2.18
C VAL A 52 4.88 18.89 2.34
N LEU A 53 5.81 19.68 2.91
CA LEU A 53 7.19 19.25 3.12
C LEU A 53 7.31 18.05 4.08
N VAL A 54 6.31 17.79 4.92
CA VAL A 54 6.29 16.63 5.84
C VAL A 54 6.28 15.29 5.11
N ILE A 55 5.81 15.24 3.86
CA ILE A 55 5.80 14.01 3.06
C ILE A 55 7.24 13.61 2.66
N ILE A 56 8.15 14.57 2.52
CA ILE A 56 9.53 14.33 2.05
C ILE A 56 10.30 13.44 3.05
N PRO A 57 10.40 13.76 4.36
CA PRO A 57 11.02 12.87 5.34
C PRO A 57 10.39 11.47 5.36
N ALA A 58 9.06 11.37 5.27
CA ALA A 58 8.35 10.09 5.28
C ALA A 58 8.74 9.20 4.09
N GLY A 59 8.86 9.79 2.90
CA GLY A 59 9.36 9.13 1.70
C GLY A 59 10.81 8.67 1.83
N ILE A 60 11.69 9.53 2.35
CA ILE A 60 13.11 9.20 2.57
C ILE A 60 13.25 8.04 3.57
N ILE A 61 12.56 8.11 4.72
CA ILE A 61 12.59 7.06 5.75
C ILE A 61 12.06 5.75 5.17
N SER A 62 10.97 5.80 4.41
CA SER A 62 10.41 4.63 3.74
C SER A 62 11.38 4.02 2.72
N LEU A 63 12.09 4.82 1.91
CA LEU A 63 13.11 4.33 0.99
C LEU A 63 14.29 3.68 1.72
N ILE A 64 14.77 4.28 2.82
CA ILE A 64 15.85 3.73 3.64
C ILE A 64 15.44 2.37 4.22
N LEU A 65 14.23 2.29 4.78
CA LEU A 65 13.69 1.05 5.35
C LEU A 65 13.48 0.00 4.27
N PHE A 66 12.91 0.37 3.11
CA PHE A 66 12.76 -0.52 1.98
C PHE A 66 14.09 -1.12 1.54
N HIS A 67 15.14 -0.31 1.43
CA HIS A 67 16.47 -0.78 1.04
C HIS A 67 17.08 -1.73 2.07
N ARG A 68 16.91 -1.43 3.37
CA ARG A 68 17.36 -2.32 4.46
C ARG A 68 16.62 -3.65 4.44
N VAL A 69 15.30 -3.60 4.30
CA VAL A 69 14.44 -4.79 4.20
C VAL A 69 14.83 -5.62 2.98
N LYS A 70 14.96 -5.00 1.82
CA LYS A 70 15.39 -5.65 0.57
C LYS A 70 16.72 -6.39 0.70
N LYS A 71 17.70 -5.84 1.42
CA LYS A 71 18.99 -6.50 1.67
C LYS A 71 18.86 -7.79 2.50
N LEU A 72 17.89 -7.86 3.41
CA LEU A 72 17.66 -9.02 4.26
C LEU A 72 17.00 -10.18 3.51
N VAL A 73 16.38 -9.90 2.36
CA VAL A 73 15.49 -10.85 1.68
C VAL A 73 16.24 -11.74 0.66
N SER A 74 17.37 -11.31 0.10
CA SER A 74 18.21 -12.07 -0.88
C SER A 74 17.49 -12.56 -2.15
N PRO A 75 18.23 -12.79 -3.26
CA PRO A 75 18.18 -11.85 -4.37
C PRO A 75 16.74 -11.69 -4.86
N ILE A 76 16.19 -10.48 -4.66
CA ILE A 76 14.92 -10.09 -5.25
C ILE A 76 14.97 -10.38 -6.74
N ASP A 77 14.01 -11.18 -7.18
CA ASP A 77 13.91 -11.68 -8.54
C ASP A 77 13.88 -10.54 -9.57
N SER A 78 14.35 -10.80 -10.79
CA SER A 78 14.54 -9.76 -11.83
C SER A 78 13.26 -8.95 -12.12
N TRP A 79 12.09 -9.57 -11.94
CA TRP A 79 10.76 -8.97 -12.16
C TRP A 79 10.42 -7.84 -11.20
N TRP A 80 10.84 -7.93 -9.94
CA TRP A 80 10.59 -6.90 -8.93
C TRP A 80 11.36 -5.60 -9.19
N LYS A 81 12.38 -5.61 -10.07
CA LYS A 81 13.05 -4.37 -10.52
C LYS A 81 12.08 -3.47 -11.31
N TRP A 82 11.09 -4.06 -11.96
CA TRP A 82 10.10 -3.36 -12.75
C TRP A 82 8.87 -2.92 -11.96
N VAL A 83 8.79 -3.22 -10.65
CA VAL A 83 7.62 -2.92 -9.80
C VAL A 83 7.27 -1.43 -9.75
N TRP A 84 8.25 -0.56 -9.95
CA TRP A 84 8.06 0.89 -9.97
C TRP A 84 7.15 1.34 -11.12
N ILE A 85 7.22 0.69 -12.28
CA ILE A 85 6.39 1.06 -13.45
C ILE A 85 4.89 0.88 -13.16
N PRO A 86 4.38 -0.32 -12.80
CA PRO A 86 2.98 -0.52 -12.47
C PRO A 86 2.57 0.21 -11.18
N LEU A 87 3.52 0.59 -10.32
CA LEU A 87 3.25 1.44 -9.16
C LEU A 87 2.92 2.88 -9.55
N PHE A 88 3.69 3.49 -10.46
CA PHE A 88 3.54 4.92 -10.80
C PHE A 88 2.52 5.21 -11.90
N ILE A 89 2.32 4.30 -12.87
CA ILE A 89 1.38 4.54 -13.98
C ILE A 89 -0.04 4.91 -13.49
N PRO A 90 -0.65 4.18 -12.53
CA PRO A 90 -1.96 4.54 -12.00
C PRO A 90 -2.00 5.95 -11.42
N PHE A 91 -0.97 6.36 -10.68
CA PHE A 91 -0.91 7.72 -10.11
C PHE A 91 -0.92 8.78 -11.20
N ILE A 92 -0.18 8.58 -12.30
CA ILE A 92 -0.19 9.53 -13.42
C ILE A 92 -1.60 9.64 -14.02
N ILE A 93 -2.29 8.50 -14.21
CA ILE A 93 -3.63 8.47 -14.78
C ILE A 93 -4.64 9.19 -13.87
N PHE A 94 -4.65 8.87 -12.57
CA PHE A 94 -5.58 9.47 -11.61
C PHE A 94 -5.29 10.95 -11.35
N TYR A 95 -4.02 11.38 -11.31
CA TYR A 95 -3.72 12.80 -11.08
C TYR A 95 -3.78 13.68 -12.33
N SER A 96 -3.58 13.12 -13.54
CA SER A 96 -3.41 13.92 -14.77
C SER A 96 -4.47 13.69 -15.83
N VAL A 97 -5.06 12.49 -15.91
CA VAL A 97 -5.97 12.10 -16.98
C VAL A 97 -7.42 12.17 -16.50
N ILE A 98 -7.75 11.46 -15.43
CA ILE A 98 -9.13 11.38 -14.91
C ILE A 98 -9.75 12.76 -14.58
N PRO A 99 -9.05 13.71 -13.93
CA PRO A 99 -9.63 15.00 -13.56
C PRO A 99 -10.16 15.80 -14.74
N LYS A 100 -9.57 15.61 -15.93
CA LYS A 100 -10.00 16.28 -17.17
C LYS A 100 -11.40 15.90 -17.63
N PHE A 101 -11.91 14.76 -17.16
CA PHE A 101 -13.23 14.24 -17.50
C PHE A 101 -14.25 14.47 -16.37
N LEU A 102 -13.81 15.03 -15.22
CA LEU A 102 -14.65 15.27 -14.07
C LEU A 102 -15.11 16.73 -14.07
N ASN A 103 -16.43 16.94 -14.10
CA ASN A 103 -17.02 18.26 -13.95
C ASN A 103 -17.35 18.52 -12.47
N LEU A 104 -16.33 18.87 -11.69
CA LEU A 104 -16.41 19.08 -10.23
C LEU A 104 -16.17 20.55 -9.86
N SER A 105 -16.76 21.00 -8.76
CA SER A 105 -16.44 22.31 -8.17
C SER A 105 -15.01 22.32 -7.60
N GLU A 106 -14.47 23.51 -7.29
CA GLU A 106 -13.12 23.65 -6.73
C GLU A 106 -12.94 22.85 -5.43
N LEU A 107 -13.94 22.89 -4.53
CA LEU A 107 -13.92 22.13 -3.28
C LEU A 107 -13.96 20.62 -3.52
N GLN A 108 -14.83 20.17 -4.42
CA GLN A 108 -14.92 18.75 -4.79
C GLN A 108 -13.63 18.27 -5.48
N MET A 109 -13.00 19.13 -6.28
CA MET A 109 -11.71 18.86 -6.89
C MET A 109 -10.59 18.79 -5.85
N GLY A 110 -10.62 19.65 -4.82
CA GLY A 110 -9.73 19.54 -3.66
C GLY A 110 -9.88 18.20 -2.93
N ALA A 111 -11.11 17.75 -2.70
CA ALA A 111 -11.38 16.43 -2.12
C ALA A 111 -10.93 15.27 -3.01
N TYR A 112 -11.11 15.40 -4.32
CA TYR A 112 -10.59 14.45 -5.29
C TYR A 112 -9.07 14.33 -5.17
N TYR A 113 -8.31 15.44 -5.24
CA TYR A 113 -6.85 15.40 -5.15
C TYR A 113 -6.34 14.93 -3.78
N SER A 114 -7.08 15.21 -2.70
CA SER A 114 -6.80 14.70 -1.36
C SER A 114 -6.92 13.17 -1.26
N THR A 115 -7.70 12.54 -2.14
CA THR A 115 -8.02 11.10 -2.10
C THR A 115 -7.54 10.30 -3.30
N ALA A 116 -7.15 10.92 -4.41
CA ALA A 116 -6.81 10.25 -5.68
C ALA A 116 -5.65 9.24 -5.58
N TRP A 117 -4.74 9.43 -4.62
CA TRP A 117 -3.67 8.46 -4.35
C TRP A 117 -4.22 7.09 -3.92
N TYR A 118 -5.38 7.04 -3.27
CA TYR A 118 -5.98 5.83 -2.72
C TYR A 118 -6.42 4.85 -3.82
N PRO A 119 -7.30 5.21 -4.78
CA PRO A 119 -7.62 4.31 -5.88
C PRO A 119 -6.44 4.03 -6.81
N SER A 120 -5.52 4.99 -6.97
CA SER A 120 -4.27 4.77 -7.72
C SER A 120 -3.48 3.60 -7.14
N LEU A 121 -3.32 3.59 -5.83
CA LEU A 121 -2.66 2.52 -5.08
C LEU A 121 -3.40 1.18 -5.24
N GLY A 122 -4.73 1.20 -5.22
CA GLY A 122 -5.55 0.01 -5.44
C GLY A 122 -5.31 -0.63 -6.80
N VAL A 123 -5.33 0.17 -7.87
CA VAL A 123 -5.04 -0.30 -9.23
C VAL A 123 -3.60 -0.79 -9.34
N ALA A 124 -2.63 -0.07 -8.75
CA ALA A 124 -1.23 -0.49 -8.71
C ALA A 124 -1.08 -1.87 -8.07
N PHE A 125 -1.72 -2.11 -6.93
CA PHE A 125 -1.68 -3.40 -6.25
C PHE A 125 -2.33 -4.54 -7.03
N VAL A 126 -3.43 -4.28 -7.74
CA VAL A 126 -4.01 -5.29 -8.65
C VAL A 126 -3.01 -5.65 -9.75
N ILE A 127 -2.40 -4.66 -10.41
CA ILE A 127 -1.45 -4.90 -11.49
C ILE A 127 -0.22 -5.65 -10.96
N ILE A 128 0.38 -5.21 -9.86
CA ILE A 128 1.53 -5.86 -9.21
C ILE A 128 1.16 -7.28 -8.78
N GLY A 129 -0.01 -7.47 -8.18
CA GLY A 129 -0.53 -8.76 -7.77
C GLY A 129 -0.63 -9.76 -8.94
N LEU A 130 -1.18 -9.33 -10.08
CA LEU A 130 -1.37 -10.18 -11.26
C LEU A 130 -0.08 -10.43 -12.05
N SER A 131 0.81 -9.44 -12.14
CA SER A 131 1.96 -9.47 -13.05
C SER A 131 3.28 -9.91 -12.40
N ILE A 132 3.47 -9.58 -11.11
CA ILE A 132 4.71 -9.79 -10.37
C ILE A 132 4.46 -10.81 -9.25
N GLU A 133 3.59 -10.49 -8.28
CA GLU A 133 3.36 -11.32 -7.08
C GLU A 133 2.86 -12.73 -7.43
N ARG A 134 2.03 -12.86 -8.48
CA ARG A 134 1.54 -14.16 -8.96
C ARG A 134 2.67 -15.11 -9.38
N LYS A 135 3.79 -14.59 -9.88
CA LYS A 135 4.92 -15.37 -10.40
C LYS A 135 5.98 -15.68 -9.35
N ASP A 136 5.86 -15.12 -8.15
CA ASP A 136 6.82 -15.31 -7.07
C ASP A 136 6.44 -16.57 -6.26
N ASP A 137 7.27 -17.61 -6.36
CA ASP A 137 7.09 -18.90 -5.67
C ASP A 137 7.59 -18.88 -4.22
N MET A 138 8.30 -17.82 -3.81
CA MET A 138 8.79 -17.66 -2.44
C MET A 138 7.71 -17.02 -1.54
N LEU A 139 6.76 -16.29 -2.13
CA LEU A 139 5.61 -15.74 -1.43
C LEU A 139 4.51 -16.80 -1.24
N LEU A 140 4.31 -17.22 0.01
CA LEU A 140 3.22 -18.09 0.45
C LEU A 140 1.88 -17.35 0.41
N THR A 141 1.93 -16.03 0.61
CA THR A 141 0.76 -15.16 0.65
C THR A 141 0.85 -14.09 -0.42
N LYS A 142 -0.10 -14.15 -1.36
CA LYS A 142 -0.25 -13.21 -2.47
C LYS A 142 -1.31 -12.18 -2.07
N THR A 143 -0.88 -11.12 -1.40
CA THR A 143 -1.74 -10.16 -0.72
C THR A 143 -1.97 -8.87 -1.49
N MET A 144 -1.13 -8.55 -2.47
CA MET A 144 -1.30 -7.34 -3.28
C MET A 144 -2.62 -7.37 -4.06
N LEU A 145 -2.97 -8.49 -4.68
CA LEU A 145 -4.23 -8.60 -5.42
C LEU A 145 -5.48 -8.34 -4.54
N PRO A 146 -5.69 -9.07 -3.42
CA PRO A 146 -6.85 -8.82 -2.56
C PRO A 146 -6.81 -7.44 -1.90
N ALA A 147 -5.64 -6.90 -1.56
CA ALA A 147 -5.51 -5.53 -1.07
C ALA A 147 -5.98 -4.51 -2.11
N GLY A 148 -5.54 -4.67 -3.36
CA GLY A 148 -5.94 -3.80 -4.46
C GLY A 148 -7.44 -3.85 -4.74
N ILE A 149 -8.04 -5.04 -4.72
CA ILE A 149 -9.50 -5.21 -4.84
C ILE A 149 -10.23 -4.51 -3.69
N ALA A 150 -9.78 -4.69 -2.45
CA ALA A 150 -10.39 -4.04 -1.29
C ALA A 150 -10.32 -2.51 -1.38
N VAL A 151 -9.18 -1.95 -1.82
CA VAL A 151 -9.01 -0.51 -2.04
C VAL A 151 -9.97 0.01 -3.12
N ILE A 152 -10.08 -0.70 -4.25
CA ILE A 152 -11.00 -0.30 -5.33
C ILE A 152 -12.46 -0.33 -4.85
N LEU A 153 -12.87 -1.39 -4.15
CA LEU A 153 -14.24 -1.51 -3.62
C LEU A 153 -14.56 -0.40 -2.62
N THR A 154 -13.61 -0.07 -1.73
CA THR A 154 -13.77 1.01 -0.74
C THR A 154 -13.62 2.41 -1.34
N THR A 155 -13.10 2.54 -2.55
CA THR A 155 -13.11 3.83 -3.29
C THR A 155 -14.53 4.24 -3.66
N ILE A 156 -15.45 3.29 -3.91
CA ILE A 156 -16.83 3.61 -4.31
C ILE A 156 -17.54 4.50 -3.28
N PRO A 157 -17.63 4.11 -1.99
CA PRO A 157 -18.23 4.98 -0.98
C PRO A 157 -17.44 6.28 -0.76
N LEU A 158 -16.11 6.25 -0.91
CA LEU A 158 -15.27 7.44 -0.80
C LEU A 158 -15.59 8.47 -1.90
N ALA A 159 -15.78 8.02 -3.14
CA ALA A 159 -16.15 8.87 -4.26
C ALA A 159 -17.54 9.51 -4.08
N MET A 160 -18.49 8.76 -3.50
CA MET A 160 -19.81 9.31 -3.14
C MET A 160 -19.71 10.39 -2.06
N LEU A 161 -18.80 10.23 -1.10
CA LEU A 161 -18.58 11.25 -0.07
C LEU A 161 -17.94 12.53 -0.65
N CYS A 162 -17.04 12.40 -1.65
CA CYS A 162 -16.42 13.56 -2.31
C CYS A 162 -17.45 14.52 -2.95
N THR A 163 -18.63 14.05 -3.35
CA THR A 163 -19.67 14.93 -3.93
C THR A 163 -20.39 15.77 -2.88
N HIS A 164 -20.28 15.43 -1.59
CA HIS A 164 -20.99 16.06 -0.48
C HIS A 164 -20.12 17.06 0.32
N VAL A 165 -18.92 17.38 -0.18
CA VAL A 165 -17.96 18.28 0.45
C VAL A 165 -18.47 19.72 0.39
N GLY A 166 -18.66 20.35 1.54
CA GLY A 166 -19.15 21.73 1.66
C GLY A 166 -18.07 22.74 2.07
N ASN A 167 -16.95 22.29 2.65
CA ASN A 167 -15.89 23.16 3.14
C ASN A 167 -14.49 22.47 3.12
N TYR A 168 -13.44 23.21 3.46
CA TYR A 168 -12.05 22.70 3.50
C TYR A 168 -11.76 21.69 4.63
N ILE A 169 -12.55 21.71 5.71
CA ILE A 169 -12.45 20.70 6.77
C ILE A 169 -12.92 19.36 6.22
N ASP A 170 -13.99 19.34 5.43
CA ASP A 170 -14.50 18.13 4.77
C ASP A 170 -13.45 17.55 3.82
N VAL A 171 -12.74 18.39 3.04
CA VAL A 171 -11.63 17.95 2.16
C VAL A 171 -10.52 17.23 2.95
N THR A 172 -10.18 17.77 4.11
CA THR A 172 -9.17 17.18 5.01
C THR A 172 -9.68 15.88 5.62
N ALA A 173 -10.94 15.85 6.06
CA ALA A 173 -11.59 14.67 6.59
C ALA A 173 -11.63 13.53 5.57
N MET A 174 -11.89 13.84 4.29
CA MET A 174 -11.85 12.86 3.19
C MET A 174 -10.47 12.19 3.05
N GLY A 175 -9.39 12.97 3.11
CA GLY A 175 -8.02 12.43 3.11
C GLY A 175 -7.73 11.52 4.30
N LEU A 176 -8.22 11.90 5.49
CA LEU A 176 -8.08 11.09 6.71
C LEU A 176 -8.91 9.79 6.65
N ILE A 177 -10.11 9.82 6.07
CA ILE A 177 -10.94 8.63 5.84
C ILE A 177 -10.24 7.67 4.87
N ALA A 178 -9.70 8.17 3.76
CA ALA A 178 -8.93 7.35 2.82
C ALA A 178 -7.70 6.71 3.50
N THR A 179 -7.02 7.48 4.35
CA THR A 179 -5.86 7.02 5.13
C THR A 179 -6.24 5.94 6.13
N SER A 180 -7.36 6.10 6.85
CA SER A 180 -7.80 5.10 7.82
C SER A 180 -8.21 3.79 7.14
N MET A 181 -8.93 3.85 6.02
CA MET A 181 -9.28 2.68 5.22
C MET A 181 -8.03 1.95 4.73
N MET A 182 -7.04 2.69 4.21
CA MET A 182 -5.75 2.12 3.79
C MET A 182 -5.03 1.42 4.95
N LEU A 183 -4.95 2.06 6.11
CA LEU A 183 -4.31 1.48 7.29
C LEU A 183 -5.00 0.19 7.74
N THR A 184 -6.34 0.18 7.75
CA THR A 184 -7.11 -1.04 8.05
C THR A 184 -6.76 -2.17 7.09
N ILE A 185 -6.75 -1.90 5.77
CA ILE A 185 -6.40 -2.90 4.75
C ILE A 185 -4.96 -3.40 4.95
N TYR A 186 -4.02 -2.51 5.22
CA TYR A 186 -2.61 -2.86 5.42
C TYR A 186 -2.40 -3.72 6.66
N ILE A 187 -3.04 -3.37 7.78
CA ILE A 187 -2.99 -4.17 9.01
C ILE A 187 -3.63 -5.54 8.78
N SER A 188 -4.80 -5.60 8.12
CA SER A 188 -5.44 -6.87 7.77
C SER A 188 -4.57 -7.76 6.88
N CYS A 189 -3.92 -7.18 5.86
CA CYS A 189 -3.01 -7.92 4.98
C CYS A 189 -1.76 -8.39 5.72
N GLY A 190 -1.19 -7.56 6.60
CA GLY A 190 -0.09 -7.94 7.48
C GLY A 190 -0.47 -9.11 8.38
N LEU A 191 -1.55 -9.00 9.15
CA LEU A 191 -2.01 -10.06 10.04
C LEU A 191 -2.32 -11.36 9.28
N TYR A 192 -3.01 -11.27 8.13
CA TYR A 192 -3.28 -12.43 7.28
C TYR A 192 -1.99 -13.11 6.80
N SER A 193 -1.02 -12.34 6.31
CA SER A 193 0.27 -12.84 5.83
C SER A 193 1.05 -13.52 6.97
N PHE A 194 1.07 -12.89 8.15
CA PHE A 194 1.73 -13.42 9.33
C PHE A 194 1.14 -14.76 9.78
N PHE A 195 -0.18 -14.83 10.00
CA PHE A 195 -0.82 -16.05 10.50
C PHE A 195 -0.80 -17.19 9.47
N LYS A 196 -0.92 -16.87 8.18
CA LYS A 196 -0.82 -17.88 7.13
C LYS A 196 0.61 -18.39 6.95
N GLY A 197 1.61 -17.52 7.05
CA GLY A 197 3.03 -17.92 7.11
C GLY A 197 3.28 -18.86 8.29
N TYR A 198 2.78 -18.51 9.48
CA TYR A 198 2.90 -19.35 10.68
C TYR A 198 2.25 -20.73 10.48
N LYS A 199 1.04 -20.78 9.93
CA LYS A 199 0.32 -22.05 9.67
C LYS A 199 1.09 -22.97 8.72
N VAL A 200 1.71 -22.43 7.67
CA VAL A 200 2.49 -23.24 6.71
C VAL A 200 3.74 -23.84 7.34
N LEU A 201 4.39 -23.12 8.26
CA LEU A 201 5.60 -23.59 8.94
C LEU A 201 5.31 -24.71 9.94
N PHE A 202 4.26 -24.59 10.75
CA PHE A 202 4.00 -25.47 11.89
C PHE A 202 2.90 -26.52 11.66
N ASN A 203 1.93 -26.23 10.79
CA ASN A 203 0.71 -27.05 10.62
C ASN A 203 0.51 -27.52 9.16
N GLY A 204 1.45 -27.26 8.26
CA GLY A 204 1.34 -27.60 6.84
C GLY A 204 1.98 -28.95 6.50
N LYS A 205 1.16 -29.94 6.11
CA LYS A 205 1.54 -30.82 5.00
C LYS A 205 1.74 -29.95 3.77
#